data_AF-A0A966WFA3-F1
#
_entry.id   AF-A0A966WFA3-F1
#
_cell.length_a   1.000
_cell.length_b   1.000
_cell.length_c   1.000
_cell.angle_alpha   90.00
_cell.angle_beta   90.00
_cell.angle_gamma   90.00
#
_symmetry.space_group_name_H-M   'P 1'
#
loop_
_entity.id
_entity.type
_entity.pdbx_description
1 polymer ?
#
loop_
_entity_poly.entity_id
_entity_poly.type
_entity_poly.pdbx_seq_one_letter_code
_entity_poly.pdbx_strand_id
1 'polypeptide(L)'
;MRRKATALFGALCLITLAACGSDDTATDETTESTEAAPAEETTTEAVSLAGVCPDTITFQTDWNPESEHGFLYNMVGEGYEVDAAGVRVTGPLVSKGADTGVKIQVRSGGPAVGFSSPTSLMYQDPDIFLAFVSTDGAVQDSGEFPTMTVVAPFNINPQIIMWDPATYPNV
;
A
#
# COMPACT_ATOMS: atom_id res chain seq x y z
N MET A 1 -49.98 -39.15 -44.42
CA MET A 1 -49.16 -40.16 -45.14
C MET A 1 -47.69 -39.85 -44.91
N ARG A 2 -46.90 -40.91 -44.69
CA ARG A 2 -45.50 -40.93 -44.26
C ARG A 2 -44.50 -40.47 -45.34
N ARG A 3 -43.36 -39.91 -44.92
CA ARG A 3 -41.97 -40.38 -45.22
C ARG A 3 -40.93 -39.43 -44.55
N LYS A 4 -40.25 -39.90 -43.49
CA LYS A 4 -38.82 -40.36 -43.38
C LYS A 4 -37.83 -39.19 -43.20
N ALA A 5 -37.27 -38.97 -41.99
CA ALA A 5 -35.96 -39.44 -41.45
C ALA A 5 -34.77 -38.82 -42.23
N THR A 6 -33.71 -38.21 -41.68
CA THR A 6 -32.80 -38.49 -40.53
C THR A 6 -31.83 -37.28 -40.45
N ALA A 7 -31.35 -36.78 -39.30
CA ALA A 7 -29.97 -36.96 -38.75
C ALA A 7 -29.73 -35.77 -37.78
N LEU A 8 -29.47 -35.97 -36.48
CA LEU A 8 -28.19 -36.23 -35.80
C LEU A 8 -27.21 -35.03 -35.69
N PHE A 9 -26.65 -34.95 -34.48
CA PHE A 9 -25.48 -34.21 -34.00
C PHE A 9 -25.68 -32.79 -33.44
N GLY A 10 -25.57 -32.74 -32.10
CA GLY A 10 -25.30 -31.52 -31.36
C GLY A 10 -23.83 -31.07 -31.51
N ALA A 11 -23.62 -29.79 -31.29
CA ALA A 11 -22.32 -29.20 -31.02
C ALA A 11 -22.55 -28.00 -30.09
N LEU A 12 -22.12 -28.16 -28.84
CA LEU A 12 -22.01 -27.10 -27.85
C LEU A 12 -20.71 -26.34 -28.19
N CYS A 13 -20.82 -25.23 -28.92
CA CYS A 13 -19.67 -24.37 -29.20
C CYS A 13 -19.32 -23.54 -27.95
N LEU A 14 -18.25 -23.96 -27.28
CA LEU A 14 -17.48 -23.14 -26.34
C LEU A 14 -16.84 -21.96 -27.11
N ILE A 15 -17.09 -20.74 -26.64
CA ILE A 15 -16.44 -19.53 -27.12
C ILE A 15 -15.05 -19.47 -26.50
N THR A 16 -14.02 -19.71 -27.29
CA THR A 16 -12.62 -19.42 -26.91
C THR A 16 -12.26 -18.01 -27.36
N LEU A 17 -11.95 -17.14 -26.40
CA LEU A 17 -11.32 -15.84 -26.67
C LEU A 17 -9.88 -16.12 -27.13
N ALA A 18 -9.63 -15.96 -28.44
CA ALA A 18 -8.29 -15.90 -29.00
C ALA A 18 -7.71 -14.50 -28.74
N ALA A 19 -6.71 -14.41 -27.86
CA ALA A 19 -5.82 -13.26 -27.77
C ALA A 19 -4.73 -13.41 -28.84
N CYS A 20 -4.64 -12.43 -29.74
CA CYS A 20 -3.57 -12.34 -30.73
C CYS A 20 -2.24 -12.00 -30.03
N GLY A 21 -1.27 -12.90 -30.12
CA GLY A 21 0.17 -12.66 -30.03
C GLY A 21 0.84 -13.34 -31.24
N SER A 22 1.79 -12.66 -31.87
CA SER A 22 2.31 -12.89 -33.23
C SER A 22 3.07 -14.21 -33.49
N ASP A 23 3.15 -14.55 -34.78
CA ASP A 23 3.80 -15.64 -35.54
C ASP A 23 5.00 -16.43 -34.96
N ASP A 24 4.85 -17.77 -35.09
CA ASP A 24 5.77 -18.87 -35.46
C ASP A 24 7.27 -18.86 -35.09
N THR A 25 7.66 -19.78 -34.18
CA THR A 25 8.61 -20.89 -34.45
C THR A 25 8.48 -21.94 -33.36
N ALA A 26 8.14 -23.18 -33.75
CA ALA A 26 7.98 -24.34 -32.87
C ALA A 26 9.29 -24.71 -32.13
N THR A 27 9.20 -24.88 -30.81
CA THR A 27 10.10 -25.73 -30.02
C THR A 27 9.26 -26.43 -28.95
N ASP A 28 9.34 -27.76 -28.89
CA ASP A 28 8.66 -28.62 -27.91
C ASP A 28 8.95 -28.15 -26.47
N GLU A 29 7.95 -27.63 -25.76
CA GLU A 29 8.06 -27.41 -24.32
C GLU A 29 7.68 -28.67 -23.56
N THR A 30 8.71 -29.36 -23.07
CA THR A 30 8.58 -30.37 -22.03
C THR A 30 8.06 -29.69 -20.77
N THR A 31 6.92 -30.14 -20.28
CA THR A 31 6.32 -29.66 -19.02
C THR A 31 7.16 -30.14 -17.84
N GLU A 32 8.13 -29.33 -17.40
CA GLU A 32 8.74 -29.48 -16.09
C GLU A 32 7.88 -28.74 -15.06
N SER A 33 7.18 -29.50 -14.22
CA SER A 33 6.65 -29.00 -12.95
C SER A 33 7.84 -28.51 -12.12
N THR A 34 8.06 -27.19 -12.10
CA THR A 34 8.96 -26.57 -11.14
C THR A 34 8.30 -26.65 -9.77
N GLU A 35 8.72 -27.63 -8.97
CA GLU A 35 8.43 -27.69 -7.55
C GLU A 35 9.08 -26.46 -6.89
N ALA A 36 8.28 -25.62 -6.25
CA ALA A 36 8.76 -24.47 -5.52
C ALA A 36 9.70 -24.97 -4.41
N ALA A 37 10.98 -24.63 -4.52
CA ALA A 37 11.94 -24.85 -3.45
C ALA A 37 11.39 -24.23 -2.16
N PRO A 38 11.53 -24.90 -0.99
CA PRO A 38 11.14 -24.30 0.26
C PRO A 38 11.91 -22.98 0.38
N ALA A 39 11.19 -21.90 0.65
CA ALA A 39 11.82 -20.64 1.00
C ALA A 39 12.74 -20.95 2.19
N GLU A 40 14.04 -20.79 2.00
CA GLU A 40 14.97 -20.75 3.11
C GLU A 40 14.48 -19.63 4.03
N GLU A 41 13.94 -20.00 5.19
CA GLU A 41 13.82 -19.09 6.31
C GLU A 41 15.24 -18.65 6.66
N THR A 42 15.67 -17.58 6.00
CA THR A 42 16.79 -16.79 6.50
C THR A 42 16.30 -16.29 7.84
N THR A 43 16.75 -16.95 8.91
CA THR A 43 16.60 -16.49 10.29
C THR A 43 17.31 -15.16 10.37
N THR A 44 16.62 -14.12 9.91
CA THR A 44 17.11 -12.77 10.05
C THR A 44 17.04 -12.51 11.54
N GLU A 45 18.18 -12.23 12.16
CA GLU A 45 18.20 -11.85 13.57
C GLU A 45 17.13 -10.79 13.81
N ALA A 46 16.19 -11.12 14.71
CA ALA A 46 15.12 -10.22 15.08
C ALA A 46 15.75 -8.95 15.67
N VAL A 47 15.55 -7.83 15.00
CA VAL A 47 16.03 -6.54 15.50
C VAL A 47 15.09 -6.10 16.61
N SER A 48 15.60 -6.02 17.84
CA SER A 48 14.85 -5.43 18.94
C SER A 48 15.05 -3.91 18.96
N LEU A 49 13.95 -3.19 19.06
CA LEU A 49 13.89 -1.73 19.20
C LEU A 49 13.55 -1.29 20.63
N ALA A 50 13.23 -2.24 21.51
CA ALA A 50 12.88 -1.97 22.90
C ALA A 50 14.02 -1.26 23.64
N GLY A 51 13.71 -0.17 24.34
CA GLY A 51 14.68 0.64 25.08
C GLY A 51 15.58 1.53 24.22
N VAL A 52 15.48 1.44 22.89
CA VAL A 52 16.16 2.33 21.93
C VAL A 52 15.17 3.31 21.31
N CYS A 53 14.00 2.81 20.91
CA CYS A 53 12.91 3.60 20.36
C CYS A 53 11.80 3.79 21.40
N PRO A 54 10.87 4.75 21.19
CA PRO A 54 9.65 4.84 21.97
C PRO A 54 8.85 3.53 21.94
N ASP A 55 8.08 3.27 23.00
CA ASP A 55 7.22 2.08 23.09
C ASP A 55 6.19 1.99 21.95
N THR A 56 5.83 3.13 21.35
CA THR A 56 4.97 3.21 20.16
C THR A 56 5.57 4.18 19.15
N ILE A 57 5.80 3.68 17.93
CA ILE A 57 6.21 4.45 16.77
C ILE A 57 4.96 4.89 16.03
N THR A 58 4.58 6.15 16.23
CA THR A 58 3.43 6.75 15.57
C THR A 58 3.81 7.32 14.21
N PHE A 59 3.13 6.87 13.17
CA PHE A 59 3.13 7.44 11.84
C PHE A 59 1.84 8.25 11.64
N GLN A 60 1.97 9.55 11.40
CA GLN A 60 0.89 10.39 10.91
C GLN A 60 0.93 10.42 9.38
N THR A 61 -0.03 9.79 8.72
CA THR A 61 -0.16 9.93 7.26
C THR A 61 -0.72 11.31 6.93
N ASP A 62 -0.45 11.78 5.73
CA ASP A 62 -0.95 13.04 5.18
C ASP A 62 -2.41 12.91 4.70
N TRP A 63 -2.82 11.69 4.35
CA TRP A 63 -4.13 11.41 3.80
C TRP A 63 -4.78 10.15 4.37
N ASN A 64 -5.89 9.73 3.75
CA ASN A 64 -6.61 8.49 4.05
C ASN A 64 -5.73 7.24 3.80
N PRO A 65 -6.11 6.08 4.35
CA PRO A 65 -5.50 4.81 3.98
C PRO A 65 -5.65 4.55 2.48
N GLU A 66 -4.50 4.47 1.80
CA GLU A 66 -4.39 4.31 0.35
C GLU A 66 -3.28 3.29 0.05
N SER A 67 -3.23 2.79 -1.19
CA SER A 67 -2.37 1.67 -1.57
C SER A 67 -0.88 1.92 -1.37
N GLU A 68 -0.44 3.16 -1.57
CA GLU A 68 0.95 3.60 -1.41
C GLU A 68 1.36 3.72 0.06
N HIS A 69 0.40 3.79 0.99
CA HIS A 69 0.62 3.61 2.43
C HIS A 69 0.76 2.14 2.84
N GLY A 70 0.56 1.20 1.91
CA GLY A 70 0.55 -0.25 2.16
C GLY A 70 1.76 -0.79 2.92
N PHE A 71 2.94 -0.21 2.73
CA PHE A 71 4.16 -0.64 3.43
C PHE A 71 4.06 -0.44 4.96
N LEU A 72 3.36 0.59 5.45
CA LEU A 72 3.14 0.79 6.88
C LEU A 72 2.28 -0.34 7.45
N TYR A 73 1.19 -0.67 6.75
CA TYR A 73 0.25 -1.69 7.19
C TYR A 73 0.87 -3.10 7.18
N ASN A 74 1.82 -3.37 6.28
CA ASN A 74 2.61 -4.62 6.30
C ASN A 74 3.50 -4.77 7.54
N MET A 75 3.83 -3.67 8.23
CA MET A 75 4.59 -3.69 9.48
C MET A 75 3.70 -3.81 10.73
N VAL A 76 2.38 -3.78 10.58
CA VAL A 76 1.44 -3.97 11.69
C VAL A 76 1.25 -5.48 11.91
N GLY A 77 1.78 -5.99 13.01
CA GLY A 77 1.67 -7.40 13.40
C GLY A 77 0.27 -7.82 13.81
N GLU A 78 0.09 -9.13 13.98
CA GLU A 78 -1.16 -9.71 14.48
C GLU A 78 -1.55 -9.18 15.88
N GLY A 79 -2.83 -9.27 16.22
CA GLY A 79 -3.35 -8.72 17.48
C GLY A 79 -3.42 -7.19 17.50
N TYR A 80 -3.50 -6.55 16.33
CA TYR A 80 -3.70 -5.12 16.22
C TYR A 80 -5.12 -4.70 16.61
N GLU A 81 -5.24 -3.46 17.02
CA GLU A 81 -6.50 -2.80 17.37
C GLU A 81 -6.79 -1.68 16.38
N VAL A 82 -8.05 -1.57 15.95
CA VAL A 82 -8.53 -0.49 15.09
C VAL A 82 -9.41 0.44 15.92
N ASP A 83 -8.98 1.69 16.07
CA ASP A 83 -9.82 2.75 16.61
C ASP A 83 -10.49 3.51 15.45
N ALA A 84 -11.76 3.21 15.24
CA ALA A 84 -12.57 3.85 14.21
C ALA A 84 -12.87 5.33 14.49
N ALA A 85 -12.90 5.75 15.77
CA ALA A 85 -13.20 7.14 16.12
C ALA A 85 -12.00 8.05 15.87
N GLY A 86 -10.79 7.58 16.21
CA GLY A 86 -9.53 8.27 15.92
C GLY A 86 -8.91 7.92 14.57
N VAL A 87 -9.58 7.11 13.75
CA VAL A 87 -9.16 6.64 12.41
C VAL A 87 -7.70 6.17 12.40
N ARG A 88 -7.38 5.25 13.30
CA ARG A 88 -6.01 4.76 13.53
C ARG A 88 -5.97 3.26 13.81
N VAL A 89 -4.85 2.63 13.46
CA VAL A 89 -4.56 1.23 13.77
C VAL A 89 -3.29 1.16 14.63
N THR A 90 -3.29 0.29 15.64
CA THR A 90 -2.11 0.09 16.51
C THR A 90 -1.88 -1.40 16.73
N GLY A 91 -0.64 -1.86 16.53
CA GLY A 91 -0.28 -3.26 16.75
C GLY A 91 1.20 -3.42 17.06
N PRO A 92 1.68 -4.65 17.28
CA PRO A 92 3.11 -4.94 17.35
C PRO A 92 3.80 -4.46 16.07
N LEU A 93 4.95 -3.79 16.18
CA LEU A 93 5.77 -3.46 15.02
C LEU A 93 6.55 -4.71 14.63
N VAL A 94 6.29 -5.23 13.43
CA VAL A 94 6.98 -6.41 12.90
C VAL A 94 7.96 -6.03 11.80
N SER A 95 9.11 -6.70 11.80
CA SER A 95 10.11 -6.62 10.73
C SER A 95 10.48 -8.02 10.30
N LYS A 96 10.31 -8.31 9.00
CA LYS A 96 10.55 -9.64 8.42
C LYS A 96 9.82 -10.78 9.17
N GLY A 97 8.60 -10.50 9.63
CA GLY A 97 7.77 -11.46 10.38
C GLY A 97 8.11 -11.60 11.86
N ALA A 98 9.13 -10.92 12.39
CA ALA A 98 9.49 -10.94 13.80
C ALA A 98 9.05 -9.66 14.53
N ASP A 99 8.58 -9.82 15.77
CA ASP A 99 8.27 -8.70 16.66
C ASP A 99 9.56 -7.95 17.05
N THR A 100 9.51 -6.62 16.98
CA THR A 100 10.61 -5.73 17.32
C THR A 100 10.62 -5.30 18.79
N GLY A 101 9.56 -5.62 19.55
CA GLY A 101 9.40 -5.27 20.96
C GLY A 101 8.85 -3.87 21.23
N VAL A 102 8.41 -3.16 20.18
CA VAL A 102 7.67 -1.89 20.27
C VAL A 102 6.40 -1.98 19.42
N LYS A 103 5.50 -1.00 19.54
CA LYS A 103 4.29 -0.91 18.72
C LYS A 103 4.48 0.02 17.53
N ILE A 104 3.70 -0.21 16.48
CA ILE A 104 3.46 0.77 15.42
C ILE A 104 2.03 1.28 15.55
N GLN A 105 1.86 2.59 15.37
CA GLN A 105 0.55 3.21 15.23
C GLN A 105 0.50 3.97 13.90
N VAL A 106 -0.49 3.68 13.07
CA VAL A 106 -0.74 4.44 11.83
C VAL A 106 -2.00 5.26 12.03
N ARG A 107 -1.86 6.58 12.00
CA ARG A 107 -2.96 7.55 12.11
C ARG A 107 -3.27 8.12 10.74
N SER A 108 -4.55 8.18 10.39
CA SER A 108 -4.98 8.76 9.12
C SER A 108 -4.89 10.29 9.16
N GLY A 109 -4.51 10.89 8.04
CA GLY A 109 -4.52 12.33 7.82
C GLY A 109 -5.82 12.83 7.21
N GLY A 110 -5.72 13.85 6.36
CA GLY A 110 -6.85 14.42 5.63
C GLY A 110 -8.04 14.78 6.53
N PRO A 111 -9.27 14.31 6.22
CA PRO A 111 -10.46 14.62 7.01
C PRO A 111 -10.40 14.19 8.48
N ALA A 112 -9.63 13.14 8.82
CA ALA A 112 -9.54 12.61 10.18
C ALA A 112 -8.93 13.63 11.17
N VAL A 113 -8.12 14.56 10.65
CA VAL A 113 -7.41 15.61 11.40
C VAL A 113 -7.82 17.01 10.95
N GLY A 114 -8.99 17.13 10.29
CA GLY A 114 -9.51 18.40 9.80
C GLY A 114 -8.63 19.07 8.74
N PHE A 115 -7.91 18.29 7.94
CA PHE A 115 -6.97 18.76 6.91
C PHE A 115 -5.79 19.60 7.45
N SER A 116 -5.46 19.45 8.73
CA SER A 116 -4.24 20.03 9.30
C SER A 116 -3.00 19.42 8.63
N SER A 117 -1.98 20.23 8.33
CA SER A 117 -0.77 19.72 7.68
C SER A 117 -0.01 18.76 8.61
N PRO A 118 0.66 17.73 8.09
CA PRO A 118 1.40 16.77 8.91
C PRO A 118 2.53 17.42 9.72
N THR A 119 3.23 18.40 9.14
CA THR A 119 4.23 19.25 9.79
C THR A 119 3.64 19.97 11.00
N SER A 120 2.52 20.66 10.84
CA SER A 120 1.83 21.33 11.95
C SER A 120 1.39 20.35 13.04
N LEU A 121 0.88 19.17 12.65
CA LEU A 121 0.48 18.12 13.61
C LEU A 121 1.66 17.61 14.42
N MET A 122 2.83 17.38 13.81
CA MET A 122 4.05 16.98 14.53
C MET A 122 4.47 17.99 15.61
N TYR A 123 4.22 19.28 15.39
CA TYR A 123 4.54 20.34 16.35
C TYR A 123 3.46 20.53 17.43
N GLN A 124 2.22 20.09 17.17
CA GLN A 124 1.12 20.14 18.13
C GLN A 124 1.05 18.90 19.01
N ASP A 125 1.43 17.73 18.48
CA ASP A 125 1.36 16.44 19.15
C ASP A 125 2.74 15.77 19.18
N PRO A 126 3.44 15.79 20.32
CA PRO A 126 4.77 15.20 20.45
C PRO A 126 4.76 13.66 20.40
N ASP A 127 3.60 13.01 20.44
CA ASP A 127 3.50 11.55 20.30
C ASP A 127 3.59 11.12 18.81
N ILE A 128 3.53 12.05 17.86
CA ILE A 128 3.78 11.78 16.43
C ILE A 128 5.29 11.67 16.22
N PHE A 129 5.76 10.44 16.02
CA PHE A 129 7.19 10.16 15.84
C PHE A 129 7.66 10.42 14.40
N LEU A 130 6.86 10.02 13.42
CA LEU A 130 7.11 10.22 11.99
C LEU A 130 5.82 10.71 11.32
N ALA A 131 5.98 11.51 10.27
CA ALA A 131 4.85 11.92 9.45
C ALA A 131 5.21 11.89 7.96
N PHE A 132 4.18 11.72 7.13
CA PHE A 132 4.29 11.84 5.69
C PHE A 132 4.25 13.33 5.36
N VAL A 133 5.34 13.83 4.79
CA VAL A 133 5.45 15.24 4.42
C VAL A 133 5.88 15.28 2.97
N SER A 134 5.06 15.89 2.11
CA SER A 134 5.41 16.15 0.72
C SER A 134 6.54 17.18 0.65
N THR A 135 7.37 17.11 -0.40
CA THR A 135 8.50 18.04 -0.57
C THR A 135 8.02 19.50 -0.62
N ASP A 136 6.91 19.76 -1.30
CA ASP A 136 6.26 21.06 -1.37
C ASP A 136 5.73 21.52 0.00
N GLY A 137 5.09 20.65 0.77
CA GLY A 137 4.63 20.95 2.13
C GLY A 137 5.79 21.25 3.08
N ALA A 138 6.89 20.49 3.01
CA ALA A 138 8.10 20.75 3.78
C ALA A 138 8.71 22.12 3.44
N VAL A 139 8.70 22.52 2.17
CA VAL A 139 9.18 23.84 1.73
C VAL A 139 8.24 24.95 2.22
N GLN A 140 6.92 24.77 2.03
CA GLN A 140 5.89 25.72 2.43
C GLN A 140 5.96 26.04 3.93
N ASP A 141 6.10 25.00 4.76
CA ASP A 141 6.03 25.13 6.21
C ASP A 141 7.41 25.33 6.87
N SER A 142 8.50 25.35 6.09
CA SER A 142 9.88 25.39 6.60
C SER A 142 10.21 26.55 7.54
N GLY A 143 9.48 27.67 7.44
CA GLY A 143 9.66 28.83 8.30
C GLY A 143 9.08 28.68 9.71
N GLU A 144 8.07 27.84 9.89
CA GLU A 144 7.32 27.70 11.16
C GLU A 144 7.43 26.28 11.74
N PHE A 145 7.32 25.26 10.88
CA PHE A 145 7.35 23.84 11.26
C PHE A 145 8.45 23.09 10.49
N PRO A 146 9.74 23.43 10.69
CA PRO A 146 10.83 22.76 9.98
C PRO A 146 10.88 21.27 10.33
N THR A 147 11.05 20.41 9.34
CA THR A 147 11.16 18.96 9.52
C THR A 147 12.48 18.42 8.98
N MET A 148 12.83 17.20 9.43
CA MET A 148 13.99 16.47 8.95
C MET A 148 13.52 15.20 8.23
N THR A 149 13.85 15.08 6.95
CA THR A 149 13.57 13.88 6.17
C THR A 149 14.52 12.75 6.56
N VAL A 150 13.98 11.62 6.99
CA VAL A 150 14.77 10.41 7.34
C VAL A 150 14.62 9.27 6.33
N VAL A 151 13.58 9.32 5.51
CA VAL A 151 13.29 8.33 4.46
C VAL A 151 12.53 9.01 3.32
N ALA A 152 12.80 8.58 2.09
CA ALA A 152 12.08 9.01 0.89
C ALA A 152 11.51 7.77 0.19
N PRO A 153 10.31 7.29 0.57
CA PRO A 153 9.71 6.09 -0.03
C PRO A 153 9.30 6.33 -1.50
N PHE A 154 9.13 7.60 -1.89
CA PHE A 154 8.80 8.01 -3.26
C PHE A 154 9.86 8.95 -3.81
N ASN A 155 10.27 8.71 -5.06
CA ASN A 155 11.05 9.69 -5.83
C ASN A 155 10.17 10.82 -6.39
N ILE A 156 8.90 10.50 -6.69
CA ILE A 156 7.90 11.43 -7.24
C ILE A 156 6.62 11.27 -6.42
N ASN A 157 6.09 12.37 -5.91
CA ASN A 157 4.82 12.38 -5.19
C ASN A 157 3.68 12.02 -6.17
N PRO A 158 2.80 11.03 -5.87
CA PRO A 158 1.70 10.64 -6.75
C PRO A 158 0.55 11.65 -6.83
N GLN A 159 0.60 12.76 -6.07
CA GLN A 159 -0.41 13.82 -6.16
C GLN A 159 -0.49 14.41 -7.56
N ILE A 160 -1.72 14.57 -8.04
CA ILE A 160 -2.02 15.16 -9.34
C ILE A 160 -2.87 16.41 -9.17
N ILE A 161 -2.60 17.42 -10.00
CA ILE A 161 -3.52 18.52 -10.22
C ILE A 161 -4.48 18.08 -11.32
N MET A 162 -5.69 17.70 -10.94
CA MET A 162 -6.76 17.38 -11.88
C MET A 162 -7.64 18.61 -12.07
N TRP A 163 -7.75 19.08 -13.32
CA TRP A 163 -8.51 20.27 -13.66
C TRP A 163 -9.25 20.09 -14.98
N ASP A 164 -10.52 20.51 -15.00
CA ASP A 164 -11.34 20.57 -16.22
C ASP A 164 -11.49 22.04 -16.67
N PRO A 165 -10.76 22.49 -17.70
CA PRO A 165 -10.84 23.87 -18.21
C PRO A 165 -12.22 24.26 -18.73
N ALA A 166 -12.98 23.30 -19.28
CA ALA A 166 -14.27 23.61 -19.90
C ALA A 166 -15.31 23.97 -18.83
N THR A 167 -15.24 23.31 -17.67
CA THR A 167 -16.15 23.53 -16.54
C THR A 167 -15.62 24.59 -15.57
N TYR A 168 -14.31 24.63 -15.30
CA TYR A 168 -13.69 25.49 -14.29
C TYR A 168 -12.59 26.42 -14.84
N PRO A 169 -12.86 27.25 -15.86
CA PRO A 169 -11.83 28.00 -16.60
C PRO A 169 -11.03 29.02 -15.79
N ASN A 170 -11.48 29.38 -14.58
CA ASN A 170 -10.88 30.44 -13.76
C ASN A 170 -10.44 29.96 -12.37
N VAL A 171 -10.30 28.64 -12.19
CA VAL A 171 -9.73 28.02 -10.98
C VAL A 171 -8.25 27.72 -11.23
#